data_AF-E1YKI7-F1
#
_entry.id   AF-E1YKI7-F1
#
_cell.length_a   1.000
_cell.length_b   1.000
_cell.length_c   1.000
_cell.angle_alpha   90.00
_cell.angle_beta   90.00
_cell.angle_gamma   90.00
#
_symmetry.space_group_name_H-M   'P 1'
#
loop_
_entity.id
_entity.type
_entity.pdbx_description
1 polymer ?
#
loop_
_entity_poly.entity_id
_entity_poly.type
_entity_poly.pdbx_seq_one_letter_code
_entity_poly.pdbx_strand_id
1 'polypeptide(L)'
;MMKKVKLTELAFARSGDKGDVSNIGLMAKSKNIYNYLLTVITPERLKEYFGGMVKGQVELYPVPHLDSIEIILRQALGGGATCSLRFDQTGKSMGPVLLGMQVLVSEELLEEAKAVDESIKKQYGVC
;
A
#
# COMPACT_ATOMS: atom_id res chain seq x y z
N MET A 1 17.77 -1.83 15.80
CA MET A 1 16.58 -1.97 16.69
C MET A 1 15.31 -1.99 15.84
N MET A 2 14.13 -2.44 16.33
CA MET A 2 12.87 -2.32 15.58
C MET A 2 12.13 -1.01 15.91
N LYS A 3 11.60 -0.33 14.90
CA LYS A 3 10.90 0.94 15.01
C LYS A 3 9.53 0.89 14.35
N LYS A 4 8.52 1.50 14.98
CA LYS A 4 7.17 1.63 14.42
C LYS A 4 7.11 2.82 13.46
N VAL A 5 6.84 2.56 12.19
CA VAL A 5 6.81 3.56 11.11
C VAL A 5 5.55 3.40 10.27
N LYS A 6 5.21 4.41 9.45
CA LYS A 6 4.13 4.30 8.45
C LYS A 6 4.67 3.69 7.16
N LEU A 7 3.82 2.99 6.42
CA LEU A 7 4.18 2.43 5.10
C LEU A 7 4.65 3.50 4.09
N THR A 8 4.21 4.75 4.23
CA THR A 8 4.72 5.89 3.42
C THR A 8 6.23 6.07 3.47
N GLU A 9 6.88 5.62 4.55
CA GLU A 9 8.34 5.71 4.67
C GLU A 9 9.04 4.62 3.86
N LEU A 10 8.38 3.50 3.59
CA LEU A 10 8.97 2.30 2.98
C LEU A 10 8.53 2.07 1.53
N ALA A 11 7.38 2.59 1.14
CA ALA A 11 6.74 2.27 -0.13
C ALA A 11 5.96 3.45 -0.72
N PHE A 12 5.75 3.38 -2.03
CA PHE A 12 4.82 4.20 -2.78
C PHE A 12 3.55 3.41 -3.03
N ALA A 13 2.40 4.09 -3.12
CA ALA A 13 1.15 3.42 -3.46
C ALA A 13 0.30 4.24 -4.43
N ARG A 14 -0.37 3.53 -5.34
CA ARG A 14 -1.41 4.06 -6.21
C ARG A 14 -2.60 3.11 -6.17
N SER A 15 -3.81 3.64 -6.35
CA SER A 15 -5.02 2.83 -6.32
C SER A 15 -5.97 3.17 -7.47
N GLY A 16 -6.76 2.18 -7.83
CA GLY A 16 -7.82 2.25 -8.83
C GLY A 16 -9.05 1.45 -8.40
N ASP A 17 -10.00 1.39 -9.32
CA ASP A 17 -11.27 0.71 -9.12
C ASP A 17 -11.74 -0.02 -10.38
N LYS A 18 -12.50 -1.09 -10.15
CA LYS A 18 -13.31 -1.76 -11.17
C LYS A 18 -14.60 -2.27 -10.54
N GLY A 19 -15.66 -1.48 -10.66
CA GLY A 19 -16.95 -1.81 -10.03
C GLY A 19 -16.86 -1.68 -8.51
N ASP A 20 -17.21 -2.74 -7.77
CA ASP A 20 -17.08 -2.77 -6.29
C ASP A 20 -15.72 -3.31 -5.81
N VAL A 21 -14.73 -3.35 -6.70
CA VAL A 21 -13.37 -3.77 -6.39
C VAL A 21 -12.47 -2.56 -6.39
N SER A 22 -11.64 -2.42 -5.36
CA SER A 22 -10.52 -1.48 -5.36
C SER A 22 -9.21 -2.26 -5.45
N ASN A 23 -8.29 -1.76 -6.28
CA ASN A 23 -6.97 -2.32 -6.42
C ASN A 23 -5.92 -1.32 -5.94
N ILE A 24 -4.84 -1.81 -5.31
CA ILE A 24 -3.75 -0.99 -4.80
C ILE A 24 -2.42 -1.62 -5.23
N GLY A 25 -1.66 -0.87 -6.02
CA GLY A 25 -0.27 -1.19 -6.28
C GLY A 25 0.60 -0.58 -5.18
N LEU A 26 1.29 -1.43 -4.42
CA LEU A 26 2.25 -1.05 -3.38
C LEU A 26 3.67 -1.35 -3.85
N MET A 27 4.43 -0.33 -4.22
CA MET A 27 5.80 -0.43 -4.73
C MET A 27 6.80 -0.12 -3.63
N ALA A 28 7.67 -1.06 -3.29
CA ALA A 28 8.72 -0.84 -2.31
C ALA A 28 9.77 0.15 -2.84
N LYS A 29 10.43 0.87 -1.95
CA LYS A 29 11.56 1.73 -2.32
C LYS A 29 12.81 0.95 -2.72
N SER A 30 12.92 -0.31 -2.29
CA SER A 30 14.05 -1.18 -2.62
C SER A 30 13.68 -2.66 -2.59
N LYS A 31 14.59 -3.51 -3.11
CA LYS A 31 14.41 -4.97 -3.12
C LYS A 31 14.32 -5.57 -1.71
N ASN A 32 15.14 -5.08 -0.78
CA ASN A 32 15.15 -5.58 0.59
C ASN A 32 13.84 -5.21 1.31
N ILE A 33 13.35 -3.99 1.09
CA ILE A 33 12.06 -3.55 1.62
C ILE A 33 10.93 -4.37 1.01
N TYR A 34 10.98 -4.67 -0.30
CA TYR A 34 10.00 -5.56 -0.94
C TYR A 34 9.94 -6.93 -0.28
N ASN A 35 11.10 -7.56 -0.06
CA ASN A 35 11.17 -8.87 0.62
C ASN A 35 10.60 -8.79 2.04
N TYR A 36 10.86 -7.71 2.77
CA TYR A 36 10.26 -7.47 4.09
C TYR A 36 8.73 -7.28 4.00
N LEU A 37 8.24 -6.50 3.03
CA LEU A 37 6.80 -6.28 2.84
C LEU A 37 6.03 -7.57 2.54
N LEU A 38 6.63 -8.52 1.80
CA LEU A 38 6.02 -9.83 1.58
C LEU A 38 5.77 -10.61 2.88
N THR A 39 6.51 -10.32 3.96
CA THR A 39 6.34 -10.97 5.26
C THR A 39 5.30 -10.27 6.16
N VAL A 40 5.09 -8.97 5.95
CA VAL A 40 4.27 -8.12 6.84
C VAL A 40 2.90 -7.79 6.24
N ILE A 41 2.80 -7.73 4.92
CA ILE A 41 1.53 -7.48 4.23
C ILE A 41 0.84 -8.81 4.02
N THR A 42 -0.21 -9.06 4.81
CA THR A 42 -1.07 -10.24 4.66
C THR A 42 -2.52 -9.84 4.42
N PRO A 43 -3.34 -10.70 3.80
CA PRO A 43 -4.76 -10.44 3.60
C PRO A 43 -5.49 -10.11 4.91
N GLU A 44 -5.14 -10.78 6.01
CA GLU A 44 -5.75 -10.64 7.32
C GLU A 44 -5.48 -9.25 7.91
N ARG A 45 -4.21 -8.81 7.88
CA ARG A 45 -3.82 -7.49 8.40
C ARG A 45 -4.44 -6.37 7.59
N LEU A 46 -4.53 -6.51 6.28
CA LEU A 46 -5.20 -5.53 5.43
C LEU A 46 -6.70 -5.48 5.70
N LYS A 47 -7.33 -6.63 5.89
CA LYS A 47 -8.75 -6.70 6.20
C LYS A 47 -9.06 -6.09 7.57
N GLU A 48 -8.21 -6.32 8.56
CA GLU A 48 -8.28 -5.64 9.86
C GLU A 48 -8.09 -4.13 9.72
N TYR A 49 -7.06 -3.69 8.99
CA TYR A 49 -6.71 -2.28 8.81
C TYR A 49 -7.81 -1.47 8.11
N PHE A 50 -8.38 -2.00 7.03
CA PHE A 50 -9.48 -1.34 6.32
C PHE A 50 -10.84 -1.53 7.02
N GLY A 51 -10.92 -2.44 8.00
CA GLY A 51 -12.10 -2.68 8.83
C GLY A 51 -13.38 -2.90 8.00
N GLY A 52 -14.46 -2.23 8.40
CA GLY A 52 -15.78 -2.37 7.76
C GLY A 52 -15.86 -1.87 6.31
N MET A 53 -14.79 -1.27 5.77
CA MET A 53 -14.77 -0.80 4.38
C MET A 53 -14.62 -1.93 3.37
N VAL A 54 -13.89 -2.99 3.70
CA VAL A 54 -13.62 -4.13 2.81
C VAL A 54 -14.41 -5.33 3.29
N LYS A 55 -15.54 -5.61 2.63
CA LYS A 55 -16.44 -6.70 3.03
C LYS A 55 -16.08 -8.04 2.40
N GLY A 56 -15.39 -8.02 1.26
CA GLY A 56 -15.05 -9.20 0.48
C GLY A 56 -13.69 -9.81 0.82
N GLN A 57 -13.17 -10.56 -0.15
CA GLN A 57 -11.83 -11.15 -0.08
C GLN A 57 -10.75 -10.10 -0.33
N VAL A 58 -9.58 -10.32 0.27
CA VAL A 58 -8.35 -9.59 -0.01
C VAL A 58 -7.38 -10.57 -0.67
N GLU A 59 -6.87 -10.21 -1.83
CA GLU A 59 -5.91 -11.01 -2.58
C GLU A 59 -4.62 -10.22 -2.77
N LEU A 60 -3.48 -10.91 -2.69
CA LEU A 60 -2.15 -10.34 -2.85
C LEU A 60 -1.46 -11.02 -4.02
N TYR A 61 -0.96 -10.23 -4.96
CA TYR A 61 -0.20 -10.70 -6.10
C TYR A 61 1.18 -10.05 -6.08
N PRO A 62 2.23 -10.77 -5.65
CA PRO A 62 3.60 -10.30 -5.76
C PRO A 62 3.99 -10.03 -7.21
N VAL A 63 4.68 -8.93 -7.46
CA VAL A 63 5.23 -8.53 -8.77
C VAL A 63 6.74 -8.32 -8.61
N PRO A 64 7.54 -9.40 -8.53
CA PRO A 64 8.94 -9.32 -8.08
C PRO A 64 9.87 -8.50 -8.98
N HIS A 65 9.52 -8.34 -10.26
CA HIS A 65 10.31 -7.57 -11.22
C HIS A 65 10.16 -6.06 -11.04
N LEU A 66 9.10 -5.62 -10.34
CA LEU A 66 8.82 -4.22 -10.03
C LEU A 66 8.91 -3.93 -8.52
N ASP A 67 9.40 -4.90 -7.73
CA ASP A 67 9.45 -4.79 -6.26
C ASP A 67 8.12 -4.31 -5.66
N SER A 68 7.02 -4.83 -6.21
CA SER A 68 5.67 -4.37 -5.94
C SER A 68 4.73 -5.50 -5.55
N ILE A 69 3.66 -5.18 -4.84
CA ILE A 69 2.56 -6.08 -4.52
C ILE A 69 1.28 -5.44 -5.06
N GLU A 70 0.56 -6.17 -5.91
CA GLU A 70 -0.79 -5.78 -6.31
C GLU A 70 -1.79 -6.36 -5.32
N ILE A 71 -2.60 -5.49 -4.73
CA ILE A 71 -3.55 -5.82 -3.67
C ILE A 71 -4.96 -5.63 -4.23
N ILE A 72 -5.76 -6.69 -4.23
CA ILE A 72 -7.16 -6.62 -4.67
C ILE A 72 -8.07 -6.68 -3.45
N LEU A 73 -8.90 -5.65 -3.29
CA LEU A 73 -9.88 -5.52 -2.22
C LEU A 73 -11.27 -5.65 -2.82
N ARG A 74 -11.91 -6.81 -2.63
CA ARG A 74 -13.27 -7.05 -3.13
C ARG A 74 -14.33 -6.47 -2.20
N GLN A 75 -15.42 -5.99 -2.78
CA GLN A 75 -16.52 -5.33 -2.05
C GLN A 75 -16.01 -4.21 -1.13
N ALA A 76 -15.13 -3.39 -1.69
CA ALA A 76 -14.40 -2.35 -0.96
C ALA A 76 -15.02 -0.96 -1.13
N LEU A 77 -15.91 -0.79 -2.11
CA LEU A 77 -16.41 0.52 -2.55
C LEU A 77 -17.91 0.71 -2.27
N GLY A 78 -18.58 -0.26 -1.65
CA GLY A 78 -19.97 -0.14 -1.23
C GLY A 78 -20.96 -0.31 -2.39
N GLY A 79 -20.71 -1.28 -3.27
CA GLY A 79 -21.49 -1.51 -4.49
C GLY A 79 -20.93 -0.83 -5.73
N GLY A 80 -19.77 -0.16 -5.62
CA GLY A 80 -19.12 0.57 -6.71
C GLY A 80 -19.67 1.97 -6.95
N ALA A 81 -19.08 2.68 -7.91
CA ALA A 81 -19.25 4.13 -8.05
C ALA A 81 -20.72 4.58 -8.22
N THR A 82 -21.54 3.80 -8.94
CA THR A 82 -22.95 4.17 -9.19
C THR A 82 -23.89 3.90 -8.02
N CYS A 83 -23.44 3.14 -7.01
CA CYS A 83 -24.28 2.65 -5.91
C CYS A 83 -23.79 3.13 -4.54
N SER A 84 -22.61 3.73 -4.48
CA SER A 84 -21.93 4.07 -3.23
C SER A 84 -22.33 5.44 -2.72
N LEU A 85 -22.68 5.52 -1.43
CA LEU A 85 -22.85 6.78 -0.70
C LEU A 85 -21.53 7.33 -0.14
N ARG A 86 -20.41 6.67 -0.43
CA ARG A 86 -19.09 7.08 0.08
C ARG A 86 -18.62 8.34 -0.62
N PHE A 87 -17.78 9.12 0.05
CA PHE A 87 -17.12 10.26 -0.56
C PHE A 87 -16.11 9.83 -1.64
N ASP A 88 -15.30 8.81 -1.35
CA ASP A 88 -14.42 8.17 -2.32
C ASP A 88 -15.10 6.94 -2.95
N GLN A 89 -15.82 7.18 -4.03
CA GLN A 89 -16.59 6.15 -4.75
C GLN A 89 -15.72 5.32 -5.72
N THR A 90 -14.54 5.82 -6.07
CA THR A 90 -13.62 5.23 -7.07
C THR A 90 -12.30 4.76 -6.45
N GLY A 91 -12.25 4.64 -5.12
CA GLY A 91 -11.10 4.09 -4.39
C GLY A 91 -9.79 4.85 -4.58
N LYS A 92 -9.80 6.12 -4.99
CA LYS A 92 -8.56 6.90 -5.26
C LYS A 92 -7.78 7.22 -4.00
N SER A 93 -8.45 7.23 -2.85
CA SER A 93 -7.83 7.43 -1.54
C SER A 93 -7.28 6.14 -0.94
N MET A 94 -7.64 4.96 -1.46
CA MET A 94 -7.27 3.67 -0.86
C MET A 94 -5.75 3.45 -0.76
N GLY A 95 -4.99 3.88 -1.77
CA GLY A 95 -3.52 3.85 -1.74
C GLY A 95 -2.93 4.72 -0.62
N PRO A 96 -3.21 6.05 -0.58
CA PRO A 96 -2.81 6.91 0.53
C PRO A 96 -3.26 6.41 1.91
N VAL A 97 -4.47 5.85 2.02
CA VAL A 97 -4.96 5.23 3.26
C VAL A 97 -4.08 4.05 3.66
N LEU A 98 -3.72 3.15 2.72
CA LEU A 98 -2.79 2.06 2.99
C LEU A 98 -1.42 2.56 3.47
N LEU A 99 -0.89 3.62 2.86
CA LEU A 99 0.40 4.21 3.28
C LEU A 99 0.39 4.74 4.72
N GLY A 100 -0.79 4.98 5.30
CA GLY A 100 -0.98 5.29 6.71
C GLY A 100 -0.79 4.11 7.67
N MET A 101 -0.81 2.87 7.17
CA MET A 101 -0.69 1.66 8.00
C MET A 101 0.68 1.63 8.68
N GLN A 102 0.70 1.31 9.97
CA GLN A 102 1.93 1.23 10.75
C GLN A 102 2.52 -0.18 10.77
N VAL A 103 3.83 -0.28 10.61
CA VAL A 103 4.60 -1.54 10.65
C VAL A 103 5.85 -1.39 11.52
N LEU A 104 6.37 -2.51 12.03
CA LEU A 104 7.62 -2.56 12.79
C LEU A 104 8.77 -2.95 11.86
N VAL A 105 9.68 -2.01 11.60
CA VAL A 105 10.78 -2.19 10.66
C VAL A 105 12.13 -2.06 11.36
N SER A 106 13.18 -2.67 10.81
CA SER A 106 14.53 -2.47 11.28
C SER A 106 15.07 -1.08 10.88
N GLU A 107 16.04 -0.56 11.62
CA GLU A 107 16.66 0.74 11.32
C GLU A 107 17.41 0.71 9.98
N GLU A 108 18.01 -0.41 9.62
CA GLU A 108 18.76 -0.57 8.37
C GLU A 108 17.86 -0.40 7.15
N LEU A 109 16.68 -1.03 7.15
CA LEU A 109 15.70 -0.87 6.08
C LEU A 109 15.12 0.55 6.01
N LEU A 110 15.01 1.22 7.16
CA LEU A 110 14.54 2.61 7.22
C LEU A 110 15.56 3.59 6.66
N GLU A 111 16.85 3.37 6.93
CA GLU A 111 17.95 4.14 6.33
C GLU A 111 18.03 3.92 4.82
N GLU A 112 17.88 2.66 4.37
CA GLU A 112 17.81 2.32 2.95
C GLU A 112 16.66 3.07 2.24
N ALA A 113 15.48 3.10 2.86
CA ALA A 113 14.32 3.81 2.34
C ALA A 113 14.56 5.33 2.19
N LYS A 114 15.23 5.94 3.16
CA LYS A 114 15.58 7.38 3.12
C LYS A 114 16.59 7.68 2.02
N ALA A 115 17.59 6.82 1.83
CA ALA A 115 18.58 6.99 0.76
C ALA A 115 17.93 6.98 -0.63
N VAL A 116 16.89 6.14 -0.83
CA VAL A 116 16.10 6.13 -2.07
C VAL A 116 15.34 7.44 -2.25
N ASP A 117 14.67 7.95 -1.20
CA ASP A 117 13.98 9.24 -1.29
C ASP A 117 14.94 10.37 -1.65
N GLU A 118 16.10 10.45 -1.00
CA GLU A 118 17.14 11.44 -1.28
C GLU A 118 17.65 11.34 -2.73
N SER A 119 17.83 10.11 -3.23
CA SER A 119 18.23 9.87 -4.62
C SER A 119 17.18 10.39 -5.61
N ILE A 120 15.89 10.10 -5.38
CA ILE A 120 14.78 10.57 -6.21
C ILE A 120 14.72 12.11 -6.18
N LYS A 121 14.80 12.72 -5.00
CA LYS A 121 14.80 14.20 -4.87
C LYS A 121 15.95 14.83 -5.63
N LYS A 122 17.16 14.26 -5.51
CA LYS A 122 18.35 14.73 -6.24
C LYS A 122 18.19 14.58 -7.75
N GLN A 123 17.59 13.48 -8.23
CA GLN A 123 17.45 13.21 -9.65
C GLN A 123 16.35 14.06 -10.32
N TYR A 124 15.22 14.24 -9.64
CA TYR A 124 14.01 14.82 -10.23
C TYR A 124 13.66 16.22 -9.69
N GLY A 125 14.42 16.76 -8.73
CA GLY A 125 14.21 18.11 -8.19
C GLY A 125 12.89 18.29 -7.44
N VAL A 126 12.30 17.20 -6.95
CA VAL A 126 11.03 17.20 -6.22
C VAL A 126 11.29 17.57 -4.76
N CYS A 127 10.62 18.60 -4.24
CA CYS A 127 10.71 19.03 -2.84
C CYS A 127 10.11 17.98 -1.88
#